data_AF-A0A7C7P5T4-F1
#
_entry.id   AF-A0A7C7P5T4-F1
#
_cell.length_a   1.000
_cell.length_b   1.000
_cell.length_c   1.000
_cell.angle_alpha   90.00
_cell.angle_beta   90.00
_cell.angle_gamma   90.00
#
_symmetry.space_group_name_H-M   'P 1'
#
loop_
_entity.id
_entity.type
_entity.pdbx_description
1 polymer ?
#
loop_
_entity_poly.entity_id
_entity_poly.type
_entity_poly.pdbx_seq_one_letter_code
_entity_poly.pdbx_strand_id
1 'polypeptide(L)'
;MSSSIVSILYLISALLFIFSLRGLSHPDSSRVGNILGIIGMVIAIITTLIFKNVLSYTEIGIAVLIGGFIGTIIALKIEMTALPQLIAAFHSLVGLAAVSVAAAAFYDPESFNIGNIGTIPKSSLVEMSIGTFIGA
;
A
#
# COMPACT_ATOMS: atom_id res chain seq x y z
N MET A 1 5.03 -12.79 -16.02
CA MET A 1 3.88 -13.46 -15.36
C MET A 1 2.62 -13.14 -16.16
N SER A 2 1.69 -14.09 -16.36
CA SER A 2 0.46 -13.80 -17.12
C SER A 2 -0.49 -12.93 -16.30
N SER A 3 -1.25 -12.04 -16.95
CA SER A 3 -2.20 -11.14 -16.29
C SER A 3 -3.24 -11.90 -15.44
N SER A 4 -3.65 -13.10 -15.87
CA SER A 4 -4.57 -13.94 -15.12
C SER A 4 -4.01 -14.38 -13.77
N ILE A 5 -2.73 -14.76 -13.72
CA ILE A 5 -2.07 -15.15 -12.46
C ILE A 5 -1.97 -13.96 -11.52
N VAL A 6 -1.66 -12.77 -12.04
CA VAL A 6 -1.57 -11.52 -11.27
C VAL A 6 -2.92 -11.22 -10.60
N SER A 7 -4.02 -11.27 -11.37
CA SER A 7 -5.36 -11.04 -10.83
C SER A 7 -5.74 -12.07 -9.76
N ILE A 8 -5.38 -13.34 -9.95
CA ILE A 8 -5.62 -14.39 -8.94
C ILE A 8 -4.82 -14.11 -7.65
N LEU A 9 -3.55 -13.71 -7.76
CA LEU A 9 -2.72 -13.39 -6.59
C LEU A 9 -3.25 -12.16 -5.84
N TYR A 10 -3.70 -11.13 -6.55
CA TYR A 10 -4.38 -9.99 -5.92
C TYR A 10 -5.70 -10.38 -5.27
N LEU A 11 -6.49 -11.28 -5.89
CA LEU A 11 -7.71 -11.80 -5.28
C LEU A 11 -7.39 -12.58 -3.99
N ILE A 12 -6.37 -13.43 -4.00
CA ILE A 12 -5.91 -14.16 -2.80
C ILE A 12 -5.49 -13.17 -1.72
N SER A 13 -4.70 -12.15 -2.05
CA SER A 13 -4.31 -11.10 -1.11
C SER A 13 -5.52 -10.39 -0.50
N ALA A 14 -6.53 -10.04 -1.31
CA ALA A 14 -7.75 -9.39 -0.83
C ALA A 14 -8.53 -10.28 0.13
N LEU A 15 -8.67 -11.58 -0.18
CA LEU A 15 -9.32 -12.55 0.70
C LEU A 15 -8.57 -12.70 2.05
N LEU A 16 -7.24 -12.71 2.01
CA LEU A 16 -6.42 -12.76 3.23
C LEU A 16 -6.61 -11.52 4.11
N PHE A 17 -6.73 -10.33 3.52
CA PHE A 17 -7.06 -9.11 4.29
C PHE A 17 -8.46 -9.18 4.92
N ILE A 18 -9.45 -9.72 4.22
CA ILE A 18 -10.80 -9.93 4.79
C ILE A 18 -10.73 -10.91 5.98
N PHE A 19 -10.01 -12.02 5.85
CA PHE A 19 -9.84 -12.96 6.95
C PHE A 19 -8.99 -12.39 8.10
N SER A 20 -8.02 -11.52 7.79
CA SER A 20 -7.25 -10.79 8.79
C SER A 20 -8.16 -9.93 9.68
N LEU A 21 -9.01 -9.09 9.08
CA LEU A 21 -9.96 -8.26 9.81
C LEU A 21 -10.95 -9.08 10.64
N ARG A 22 -11.45 -10.19 10.08
CA ARG A 22 -12.32 -11.12 10.81
C ARG A 22 -11.61 -11.73 12.03
N GLY A 23 -10.35 -12.13 11.88
CA GLY A 23 -9.54 -12.68 12.96
C GLY A 23 -9.21 -11.65 14.04
N LEU A 24 -8.92 -10.41 13.65
CA LEU A 24 -8.65 -9.31 14.59
C LEU A 24 -9.87 -8.90 15.42
N SER A 25 -11.08 -9.29 15.01
CA SER A 25 -12.31 -8.95 15.71
C SER A 25 -12.60 -9.82 16.95
N HIS A 26 -11.83 -10.90 17.19
CA HIS A 26 -11.97 -11.76 18.36
C HIS A 26 -10.61 -12.05 19.02
N PRO A 27 -10.47 -11.96 20.36
CA PRO A 27 -9.18 -12.16 21.04
C PRO A 27 -8.52 -13.51 20.71
N ASP A 28 -9.30 -14.58 20.67
CA ASP A 28 -8.82 -15.95 20.47
C ASP A 28 -8.19 -16.17 19.07
N SER A 29 -8.66 -15.44 18.05
CA SER A 29 -8.17 -15.55 16.67
C SER A 29 -7.29 -14.38 16.24
N SER A 30 -7.07 -13.38 17.10
CA SER A 30 -6.32 -12.15 16.79
C SER A 30 -4.93 -12.40 16.22
N ARG A 31 -4.17 -13.35 16.80
CA ARG A 31 -2.82 -13.72 16.34
C ARG A 31 -2.84 -14.29 14.92
N VAL A 32 -3.79 -15.17 14.64
CA VAL A 32 -3.98 -15.75 13.29
C VAL A 32 -4.40 -14.66 12.31
N GLY A 33 -5.32 -13.77 12.72
CA GLY A 33 -5.74 -12.62 11.93
C GLY A 33 -4.56 -11.74 11.51
N ASN A 34 -3.66 -11.43 12.44
CA ASN A 34 -2.45 -10.64 12.14
C ASN A 34 -1.52 -11.36 11.13
N ILE A 35 -1.28 -12.67 11.30
CA ILE A 35 -0.44 -13.45 10.38
C ILE A 35 -1.04 -13.47 8.96
N LEU A 36 -2.36 -13.65 8.83
CA LEU A 36 -3.02 -13.62 7.53
C LEU A 36 -2.85 -12.25 6.83
N GLY A 37 -2.90 -11.16 7.58
CA GLY A 37 -2.65 -9.81 7.07
C GLY A 37 -1.22 -9.64 6.57
N ILE A 38 -0.23 -10.15 7.31
CA ILE A 38 1.18 -10.14 6.89
C ILE A 38 1.37 -10.93 5.60
N ILE A 39 0.82 -12.15 5.50
CA ILE A 39 0.92 -12.99 4.30
C ILE A 39 0.27 -12.29 3.11
N GLY A 40 -0.92 -11.70 3.29
CA GLY A 40 -1.61 -10.92 2.26
C GLY A 40 -0.74 -9.78 1.73
N MET A 41 -0.20 -8.96 2.62
CA MET A 41 0.68 -7.83 2.24
C MET A 41 1.93 -8.30 1.48
N VAL A 42 2.58 -9.38 1.93
CA VAL A 42 3.75 -9.95 1.25
C VAL A 42 3.40 -10.42 -0.17
N ILE A 43 2.27 -11.11 -0.35
CA ILE A 43 1.80 -11.54 -1.67
C ILE A 43 1.56 -10.33 -2.58
N ALA A 44 0.90 -9.27 -2.09
CA ALA A 44 0.63 -8.07 -2.88
C ALA A 44 1.91 -7.36 -3.34
N ILE A 45 2.89 -7.17 -2.43
CA ILE A 45 4.17 -6.53 -2.75
C ILE A 45 4.93 -7.35 -3.79
N ILE A 46 5.10 -8.66 -3.55
CA ILE A 46 5.86 -9.54 -4.46
C ILE A 46 5.19 -9.60 -5.83
N THR A 47 3.86 -9.73 -5.87
CA THR A 47 3.10 -9.75 -7.14
C THR A 47 3.32 -8.46 -7.92
N THR A 48 3.28 -7.30 -7.26
CA THR A 48 3.49 -5.99 -7.88
C THR A 48 4.91 -5.86 -8.44
N LEU A 49 5.92 -6.26 -7.67
CA LEU A 49 7.33 -6.21 -8.08
C LEU A 49 7.64 -7.11 -9.28
N ILE A 50 7.00 -8.28 -9.38
CA ILE A 50 7.22 -9.22 -10.49
C ILE A 50 6.43 -8.82 -11.74
N PHE A 51 5.23 -8.23 -11.58
CA PHE A 51 4.35 -7.95 -12.70
C PHE A 51 4.65 -6.63 -13.41
N LYS A 52 4.89 -5.55 -12.65
CA LYS A 52 5.16 -4.24 -13.22
C LYS A 52 6.60 -4.19 -13.71
N ASN A 53 6.82 -3.46 -14.80
CA ASN A 53 8.17 -3.19 -15.26
C ASN A 53 8.84 -2.19 -14.31
N VAL A 54 9.57 -2.71 -13.34
CA VAL A 54 10.25 -1.92 -12.30
C VAL A 54 11.52 -1.31 -12.88
N LEU A 55 11.64 0.02 -12.82
CA LEU A 55 12.82 0.77 -13.25
C LEU A 55 14.06 0.42 -12.42
N SER A 56 13.93 0.33 -11.09
CA SER A 56 15.04 0.05 -10.17
C SER A 56 14.58 -0.74 -8.95
N TYR A 57 14.91 -2.04 -8.91
CA TYR A 57 14.66 -2.88 -7.74
C TYR A 57 15.50 -2.45 -6.53
N THR A 58 16.68 -1.88 -6.77
CA THR A 58 17.58 -1.39 -5.72
C THR A 58 16.98 -0.20 -4.98
N GLU A 59 16.43 0.77 -5.70
CA GLU A 59 15.79 1.95 -5.09
C GLU A 59 14.55 1.56 -4.28
N ILE A 60 13.67 0.71 -4.83
CA ILE A 60 12.49 0.23 -4.10
C ILE A 60 12.92 -0.56 -2.86
N GLY A 61 13.90 -1.45 -3.00
CA GLY A 61 14.42 -2.24 -1.89
C GLY A 61 14.97 -1.36 -0.76
N ILE A 62 15.77 -0.34 -1.10
CA ILE A 62 16.30 0.62 -0.13
C ILE A 62 15.16 1.42 0.53
N ALA A 63 14.19 1.91 -0.23
CA ALA A 63 13.06 2.67 0.32
C ALA A 63 12.23 1.84 1.29
N VAL A 64 11.91 0.58 0.93
CA VAL A 64 11.18 -0.36 1.80
C VAL A 64 11.98 -0.68 3.06
N LEU A 65 13.29 -0.91 2.94
CA LEU A 65 14.15 -1.21 4.08
C LEU A 65 14.23 -0.02 5.05
N ILE A 66 14.43 1.20 4.54
CA ILE A 66 14.51 2.41 5.37
C ILE A 66 13.16 2.64 6.08
N GLY A 67 12.05 2.65 5.33
CA GLY A 67 10.72 2.87 5.89
C GLY A 67 10.33 1.78 6.91
N GLY A 68 10.56 0.51 6.56
CA GLY A 68 10.28 -0.63 7.44
C GLY A 68 11.13 -0.64 8.70
N PHE A 69 12.42 -0.29 8.60
CA PHE A 69 13.32 -0.20 9.74
C PHE A 69 12.90 0.93 10.70
N ILE A 70 12.66 2.14 10.19
CA ILE A 70 12.21 3.27 11.00
C ILE A 70 10.88 2.94 11.68
N GLY A 71 9.91 2.43 10.90
CA GLY A 71 8.59 2.05 11.43
C GLY A 71 8.68 1.00 12.53
N THR A 72 9.56 0.01 12.38
CA THR A 72 9.78 -1.05 13.37
C THR A 72 10.39 -0.50 14.65
N ILE A 73 11.41 0.36 14.57
CA ILE A 73 12.02 0.97 15.76
C ILE A 73 11.00 1.81 16.52
N ILE A 74 10.20 2.62 15.82
CA ILE A 74 9.16 3.45 16.47
C ILE A 74 8.11 2.56 17.14
N ALA A 75 7.60 1.55 16.44
CA ALA A 75 6.57 0.65 16.95
C ALA A 75 7.02 -0.17 18.17
N LEU A 76 8.31 -0.56 18.24
CA LEU A 76 8.86 -1.31 19.38
C LEU A 76 9.17 -0.44 20.61
N LYS A 77 9.37 0.88 20.42
CA LYS A 77 9.78 1.80 21.50
C LYS A 77 8.65 2.65 22.06
N ILE A 78 7.49 2.71 21.39
CA ILE A 78 6.37 3.54 21.81
C ILE A 78 5.76 3.03 23.13
N GLU A 79 5.31 3.94 23.98
CA GLU A 79 4.52 3.60 25.15
C GLU A 79 3.08 3.24 24.74
N MET A 80 2.47 2.26 25.42
CA MET A 80 1.08 1.85 25.15
C MET A 80 0.07 2.99 25.40
N THR A 81 0.41 3.95 26.24
CA THR A 81 -0.36 5.18 26.50
C THR A 81 -0.40 6.13 25.30
N ALA A 82 0.62 6.07 24.44
CA ALA A 82 0.77 6.91 23.25
C ALA A 82 0.34 6.20 21.95
N LEU A 83 -0.28 5.01 22.06
CA LEU A 83 -0.74 4.24 20.90
C LEU A 83 -1.72 5.02 20.00
N PRO A 84 -2.69 5.82 20.52
CA PRO A 84 -3.56 6.62 19.67
C PRO A 84 -2.80 7.61 18.76
N GLN A 85 -1.76 8.25 19.28
CA GLN A 85 -0.94 9.21 18.53
C GLN A 85 -0.11 8.52 17.45
N LEU A 86 0.45 7.35 17.75
CA LEU A 86 1.17 6.56 16.76
C LEU A 86 0.27 6.13 15.60
N ILE A 87 -0.97 5.71 15.88
CA ILE A 87 -1.94 5.34 14.84
C ILE A 87 -2.29 6.54 13.96
N ALA A 88 -2.49 7.73 14.55
CA ALA A 88 -2.73 8.96 13.80
C ALA A 88 -1.55 9.33 12.89
N ALA A 89 -0.32 9.22 13.40
CA ALA A 89 0.89 9.46 12.62
C ALA A 89 1.06 8.46 11.46
N PHE A 90 0.76 7.18 11.66
CA PHE A 90 0.80 6.21 10.56
C PHE A 90 -0.30 6.47 9.52
N HIS A 91 -1.48 6.93 9.92
CA HIS A 91 -2.52 7.32 8.95
C HIS A 91 -2.12 8.52 8.10
N SER A 92 -1.45 9.53 8.68
CA SER A 92 -0.98 10.68 7.87
C SER A 92 0.10 10.28 6.86
N LEU A 93 0.96 9.30 7.18
CA LEU A 93 1.92 8.74 6.23
C LEU A 93 1.25 7.97 5.08
N VAL A 94 0.14 7.26 5.35
CA VAL A 94 -0.67 6.62 4.28
C VAL A 94 -1.26 7.68 3.35
N GLY A 95 -1.77 8.78 3.92
CA GLY A 95 -2.26 9.93 3.15
C GLY A 95 -1.19 10.57 2.27
N LEU A 96 -0.01 10.83 2.82
CA LEU A 96 1.14 11.35 2.07
C LEU A 96 1.56 10.42 0.93
N ALA A 97 1.53 9.10 1.15
CA ALA A 97 1.80 8.13 0.10
C ALA A 97 0.77 8.22 -1.04
N ALA A 98 -0.52 8.35 -0.73
CA ALA A 98 -1.58 8.53 -1.72
C ALA A 98 -1.39 9.80 -2.55
N VAL A 99 -1.08 10.93 -1.90
CA VAL A 99 -0.76 12.21 -2.57
C VAL A 99 0.46 12.06 -3.49
N SER A 100 1.51 11.36 -3.03
CA SER A 100 2.73 11.13 -3.82
C SER A 100 2.46 10.26 -5.05
N VAL A 101 1.62 9.23 -4.92
CA VAL A 101 1.20 8.38 -6.05
C VAL A 101 0.36 9.17 -7.05
N ALA A 102 -0.57 10.01 -6.59
CA ALA A 102 -1.38 10.86 -7.46
C ALA A 102 -0.52 11.90 -8.21
N ALA A 103 0.46 12.51 -7.53
CA ALA A 103 1.42 13.40 -8.16
C ALA A 103 2.25 12.67 -9.22
N ALA A 104 2.78 11.47 -8.92
CA ALA A 104 3.52 10.66 -9.89
C ALA A 104 2.68 10.31 -11.11
N ALA A 105 1.42 9.91 -10.93
CA ALA A 105 0.50 9.59 -12.02
C ALA A 105 0.11 10.81 -12.86
N PHE A 106 0.04 12.00 -12.25
CA PHE A 106 -0.25 13.24 -12.97
C PHE A 106 0.93 13.71 -13.83
N TYR A 107 2.16 13.59 -13.32
CA TYR A 107 3.37 14.04 -14.04
C TYR A 107 3.93 13.00 -15.01
N ASP A 108 3.66 11.71 -14.82
CA ASP A 108 4.05 10.62 -15.71
C ASP A 108 2.88 9.66 -15.99
N PRO A 109 1.82 10.11 -16.68
CA PRO A 109 0.61 9.32 -16.90
C PRO A 109 0.82 8.08 -17.77
N GLU A 110 1.88 8.08 -18.60
CA GLU A 110 2.20 6.95 -19.49
C GLU A 110 2.60 5.71 -18.67
N SER A 111 3.42 5.88 -17.64
CA SER A 111 3.82 4.81 -16.73
C SER A 111 2.64 4.16 -15.99
N PHE A 112 1.56 4.91 -15.80
CA PHE A 112 0.33 4.42 -15.17
C PHE A 112 -0.71 3.90 -16.17
N ASN A 113 -0.43 3.97 -17.48
CA ASN A 113 -1.35 3.61 -18.57
C ASN A 113 -2.64 4.46 -18.57
N ILE A 114 -2.54 5.75 -18.21
CA ILE A 114 -3.68 6.69 -18.15
C ILE A 114 -3.56 7.84 -19.16
N GLY A 115 -2.85 7.63 -20.27
CA GLY A 115 -2.69 8.61 -21.35
C GLY A 115 -1.38 9.38 -21.27
N ASN A 116 -1.34 10.57 -21.88
CA ASN A 116 -0.17 11.45 -21.93
C ASN A 116 -0.45 12.74 -21.15
N ILE A 117 0.60 13.53 -20.92
CA ILE A 117 0.49 14.84 -20.30
C ILE A 117 -0.44 15.72 -21.16
N GLY A 118 -1.50 16.24 -20.55
CA GLY A 118 -2.53 17.05 -21.22
C GLY A 118 -3.68 16.26 -21.85
N THR A 119 -3.61 14.93 -21.92
CA THR A 119 -4.68 14.07 -22.48
C THR A 119 -5.18 12.99 -21.50
N ILE A 120 -4.93 13.18 -20.21
CA ILE A 120 -5.39 12.26 -19.15
C ILE A 120 -6.94 12.21 -19.16
N PRO A 121 -7.56 11.00 -19.17
CA PRO A 121 -9.00 10.85 -19.09
C PRO A 121 -9.60 11.54 -17.87
N LYS A 122 -10.79 12.15 -18.06
CA LYS A 122 -11.50 12.85 -16.98
C LYS A 122 -11.78 11.96 -15.77
N SER A 123 -12.05 10.67 -15.98
CA SER A 123 -12.25 9.70 -14.89
C SER A 123 -11.02 9.60 -13.99
N SER A 124 -9.84 9.40 -14.57
CA SER A 124 -8.58 9.31 -13.83
C SER A 124 -8.23 10.63 -13.13
N LEU A 125 -8.50 11.78 -13.76
CA LEU A 125 -8.33 13.09 -13.12
C LEU A 125 -9.23 13.25 -11.88
N VAL A 126 -10.48 12.81 -11.96
CA VAL A 126 -11.41 12.84 -10.81
C VAL A 126 -10.93 11.89 -9.70
N GLU A 127 -10.55 10.66 -10.04
CA GLU A 127 -10.03 9.68 -9.08
C GLU A 127 -8.78 10.17 -8.35
N MET A 128 -7.80 10.72 -9.09
CA MET A 128 -6.59 11.29 -8.51
C MET A 128 -6.88 12.52 -7.64
N SER A 129 -7.81 13.39 -8.06
CA SER A 129 -8.20 14.58 -7.30
C SER A 129 -8.85 14.20 -5.97
N ILE A 130 -9.77 13.24 -5.99
CA ILE A 130 -10.42 12.72 -4.77
C ILE A 130 -9.39 12.03 -3.87
N GLY A 131 -8.52 11.18 -4.44
CA GLY A 131 -7.46 10.50 -3.69
C GLY A 131 -6.49 11.48 -3.02
N THR A 132 -6.10 12.54 -3.73
CA THR A 132 -5.24 13.60 -3.20
C THR A 132 -5.94 14.38 -2.08
N PHE A 133 -7.22 14.72 -2.26
CA PHE A 133 -8.00 15.46 -1.25
C PHE A 133 -8.23 14.65 0.03
N ILE A 134 -8.48 13.34 -0.08
CA ILE A 134 -8.65 12.46 1.09
C ILE A 134 -7.31 12.18 1.78
N GLY A 135 -6.22 12.11 1.01
CA GLY A 135 -4.88 11.82 1.52
C GLY A 135 -4.16 13.00 2.15
N ALA A 136 -4.47 14.24 1.76
CA ALA A 136 -3.86 15.47 2.28
C ALA A 136 -4.50 15.91 3.61
#